data_AF-A0A6S6TYE8-F1
#
_entry.id   AF-A0A6S6TYE8-F1
#
_cell.length_a   1.000
_cell.length_b   1.000
_cell.length_c   1.000
_cell.angle_alpha   90.00
_cell.angle_beta   90.00
_cell.angle_gamma   90.00
#
_symmetry.space_group_name_H-M   'P 1'
#
loop_
_entity.id
_entity.type
_entity.pdbx_description
1 polymer ?
#
loop_
_entity_poly.entity_id
_entity_poly.type
_entity_poly.pdbx_seq_one_letter_code
_entity_poly.pdbx_strand_id
1 'polypeptide(L)'
;MEKNNSIKFLEKYNLWYIQNKNSKATSCKDAAYKRKRLGSRGIPLYDELKSMAAKTKIDGEIVYVFAHCRANAYLDLNKVSNVLGSTEIERLSIDELKNNFNAEYGTVNPFQDNKTLVQIFDKDIFNFYTAPHTLITNGGEFTISIEFNPSEIIKTLKKVNKKVLKTNIIQEETKRKYDRSSIGIITGNGPDSGMFLWKQINDRINDKLSKLGMHGGDLSYPRVIVNSIPEMGLSMELEAREDEVWNHLKEAVHTLCRSNIHYLTLACHTTQYFEEEIKLICTQYNVIFYSMVDVVEEYIEKNNLKDLTVFAIPAVSNLGEYSAYGRLKKNKNIEVTSMKSEVEGEMQSLGYHIKTLKSGEKDPEAINRLRSLIKKGTNGENALIALTELSITLEKHESNKNKGKSKFNLIDGLQLYAEKMANVYLETLPRINENHEDEMWENC
;
A
#
# COMPACT_ATOMS: atom_id res chain seq x y z
N MET A 1 30.20 -28.42 -9.48
CA MET A 1 29.79 -27.11 -10.04
C MET A 1 30.78 -26.08 -9.56
N GLU A 2 31.48 -25.44 -10.47
CA GLU A 2 32.39 -24.35 -10.11
C GLU A 2 31.56 -23.21 -9.49
N LYS A 3 31.94 -22.72 -8.30
CA LYS A 3 31.20 -21.64 -7.65
C LYS A 3 31.26 -20.39 -8.54
N ASN A 4 30.11 -19.75 -8.75
CA ASN A 4 29.98 -18.51 -9.47
C ASN A 4 30.89 -17.42 -8.87
N ASN A 5 31.59 -16.64 -9.71
CA ASN A 5 32.52 -15.59 -9.27
C ASN A 5 31.89 -14.58 -8.31
N SER A 6 30.61 -14.28 -8.48
CA SER A 6 29.86 -13.39 -7.57
C SER A 6 29.79 -13.94 -6.16
N ILE A 7 29.50 -15.24 -6.01
CA ILE A 7 29.42 -15.91 -4.70
C ILE A 7 30.81 -15.98 -4.08
N LYS A 8 31.84 -16.31 -4.86
CA LYS A 8 33.24 -16.31 -4.40
C LYS A 8 33.63 -14.93 -3.84
N PHE A 9 33.23 -13.84 -4.50
CA PHE A 9 33.46 -12.48 -4.01
C PHE A 9 32.77 -12.22 -2.66
N LEU A 10 31.48 -12.55 -2.55
CA LEU A 10 30.70 -12.32 -1.32
C LEU A 10 31.25 -13.13 -0.15
N GLU A 11 31.58 -14.41 -0.36
CA GLU A 11 32.18 -15.29 0.63
C GLU A 11 33.59 -14.79 1.05
N LYS A 12 34.44 -14.41 0.08
CA LYS A 12 35.80 -13.89 0.34
C LYS A 12 35.81 -12.70 1.30
N TYR A 13 34.80 -11.83 1.22
CA TYR A 13 34.71 -10.62 2.02
C TYR A 13 33.70 -10.70 3.16
N ASN A 14 33.16 -11.88 3.46
CA ASN A 14 32.18 -12.12 4.52
C ASN A 14 30.98 -11.14 4.47
N LEU A 15 30.42 -10.98 3.27
CA LEU A 15 29.29 -10.08 3.02
C LEU A 15 27.97 -10.83 3.17
N TRP A 16 26.94 -10.18 3.71
CA TRP A 16 25.61 -10.78 3.77
C TRP A 16 24.98 -10.87 2.38
N TYR A 17 24.38 -12.02 2.06
CA TYR A 17 23.59 -12.20 0.86
C TYR A 17 22.56 -13.32 1.01
N ILE A 18 21.50 -13.27 0.19
CA ILE A 18 20.62 -14.41 -0.04
C ILE A 18 20.74 -14.81 -1.51
N GLN A 19 20.94 -16.10 -1.75
CA GLN A 19 20.95 -16.68 -3.08
C GLN A 19 19.63 -17.41 -3.35
N ASN A 20 18.99 -17.10 -4.48
CA ASN A 20 17.80 -17.83 -4.94
C ASN A 20 17.98 -18.32 -6.37
N LYS A 21 17.49 -19.53 -6.65
CA LYS A 21 17.33 -20.04 -8.02
C LYS A 21 16.02 -19.50 -8.62
N ASN A 22 16.12 -18.86 -9.78
CA ASN A 22 14.99 -18.34 -10.55
C ASN A 22 14.94 -18.97 -11.94
N SER A 23 13.78 -18.90 -12.59
CA SER A 23 13.67 -19.18 -14.03
C SER A 23 14.56 -18.20 -14.81
N LYS A 24 15.13 -18.63 -15.94
CA LYS A 24 15.96 -17.79 -16.82
C LYS A 24 15.26 -16.46 -17.06
N ALA A 25 15.90 -15.36 -16.67
CA ALA A 25 15.39 -14.01 -16.86
C ALA A 25 16.23 -13.26 -17.88
N THR A 26 15.62 -12.67 -18.90
CA THR A 26 16.35 -11.99 -19.99
C THR A 26 16.22 -10.47 -19.96
N SER A 27 15.34 -9.93 -19.12
CA SER A 27 15.22 -8.49 -18.89
C SER A 27 15.11 -8.10 -17.44
N CYS A 28 15.20 -6.79 -17.12
CA CYS A 28 15.00 -6.31 -15.75
C CYS A 28 13.57 -6.55 -15.24
N LYS A 29 12.54 -6.30 -16.06
CA LYS A 29 11.14 -6.59 -15.68
C LYS A 29 10.90 -8.09 -15.58
N ASP A 30 11.42 -8.86 -16.54
CA ASP A 30 11.32 -10.31 -16.50
C ASP A 30 12.05 -10.91 -15.29
N ALA A 31 13.23 -10.37 -14.95
CA ALA A 31 13.96 -10.72 -13.74
C ALA A 31 13.15 -10.39 -12.51
N ALA A 32 12.67 -9.14 -12.38
CA ALA A 32 11.85 -8.68 -11.27
C ALA A 32 10.62 -9.60 -11.08
N TYR A 33 9.91 -9.94 -12.14
CA TYR A 33 8.76 -10.87 -12.11
C TYR A 33 9.14 -12.32 -11.76
N LYS A 34 10.37 -12.76 -12.09
CA LYS A 34 10.85 -14.12 -11.82
C LYS A 34 11.58 -14.28 -10.49
N ARG A 35 12.00 -13.18 -9.84
CA ARG A 35 12.70 -13.23 -8.55
C ARG A 35 11.83 -13.86 -7.47
N LYS A 36 12.48 -14.53 -6.53
CA LYS A 36 11.85 -14.99 -5.29
C LYS A 36 12.40 -14.15 -4.15
N ARG A 37 11.52 -13.62 -3.30
CA ARG A 37 11.88 -12.87 -2.10
C ARG A 37 10.80 -13.10 -1.06
N LEU A 38 11.19 -13.39 0.18
CA LEU A 38 10.27 -13.56 1.32
C LEU A 38 9.09 -14.52 1.05
N GLY A 39 9.34 -15.61 0.31
CA GLY A 39 8.32 -16.62 0.00
C GLY A 39 7.40 -16.27 -1.17
N SER A 40 7.44 -15.04 -1.72
CA SER A 40 6.68 -14.67 -2.91
C SER A 40 7.56 -14.69 -4.18
N ARG A 41 6.89 -14.70 -5.33
CA ARG A 41 7.50 -14.51 -6.66
C ARG A 41 7.14 -13.12 -7.15
N GLY A 42 8.10 -12.41 -7.72
CA GLY A 42 7.96 -11.02 -8.10
C GLY A 42 8.60 -10.10 -7.07
N ILE A 43 9.36 -9.12 -7.53
CA ILE A 43 9.82 -7.98 -6.74
C ILE A 43 9.49 -6.68 -7.47
N PRO A 44 9.40 -5.55 -6.76
CA PRO A 44 9.29 -4.25 -7.41
C PRO A 44 10.55 -3.93 -8.25
N LEU A 45 10.39 -3.23 -9.37
CA LEU A 45 11.51 -2.84 -10.23
C LEU A 45 12.59 -2.01 -9.53
N TYR A 46 12.22 -1.21 -8.53
CA TYR A 46 13.21 -0.45 -7.77
C TYR A 46 14.09 -1.33 -6.90
N ASP A 47 13.68 -2.55 -6.55
CA ASP A 47 14.50 -3.50 -5.79
C ASP A 47 15.48 -4.28 -6.68
N GLU A 48 15.28 -4.29 -8.00
CA GLU A 48 16.22 -4.88 -8.95
C GLU A 48 17.34 -3.87 -9.27
N LEU A 49 18.59 -4.29 -9.16
CA LEU A 49 19.76 -3.55 -9.60
C LEU A 49 20.03 -3.83 -11.08
N LYS A 50 20.05 -2.76 -11.86
CA LYS A 50 20.47 -2.77 -13.26
C LYS A 50 21.93 -2.35 -13.36
N SER A 51 22.69 -3.07 -14.18
CA SER A 51 24.09 -2.76 -14.45
C SER A 51 24.35 -2.64 -15.95
N MET A 52 25.06 -1.59 -16.33
CA MET A 52 25.59 -1.41 -17.68
C MET A 52 27.10 -1.61 -17.66
N ALA A 53 27.65 -2.19 -18.73
CA ALA A 53 29.08 -2.24 -18.97
C ALA A 53 29.46 -1.38 -20.19
N ALA A 54 30.49 -0.56 -20.03
CA ALA A 54 31.00 0.34 -21.05
C ALA A 54 32.52 0.42 -21.01
N LYS A 55 33.10 1.01 -22.06
CA LYS A 55 34.48 1.46 -22.14
C LYS A 55 34.52 2.93 -22.49
N THR A 56 35.60 3.57 -22.09
CA THR A 56 35.94 4.94 -22.49
C THR A 56 37.45 5.07 -22.61
N LYS A 57 37.93 6.17 -23.20
CA LYS A 57 39.35 6.52 -23.23
C LYS A 57 39.62 7.66 -22.26
N ILE A 58 40.58 7.46 -21.36
CA ILE A 58 41.08 8.49 -20.44
C ILE A 58 42.59 8.52 -20.61
N ASP A 59 43.15 9.67 -20.99
CA ASP A 59 44.58 9.84 -21.26
C ASP A 59 45.15 8.82 -22.27
N GLY A 60 44.33 8.43 -23.26
CA GLY A 60 44.69 7.46 -24.29
C GLY A 60 44.51 5.98 -23.88
N GLU A 61 44.27 5.71 -22.61
CA GLU A 61 44.08 4.35 -22.07
C GLU A 61 42.62 3.93 -22.07
N ILE A 62 42.36 2.66 -22.39
CA ILE A 62 41.01 2.08 -22.31
C ILE A 62 40.67 1.85 -20.84
N VAL A 63 39.57 2.47 -20.41
CA VAL A 63 39.01 2.31 -19.07
C VAL A 63 37.66 1.64 -19.18
N TYR A 64 37.53 0.47 -18.57
CA TYR A 64 36.26 -0.24 -18.44
C TYR A 64 35.46 0.30 -17.26
N VAL A 65 34.15 0.39 -17.44
CA VAL A 65 33.22 1.01 -16.50
C VAL A 65 31.99 0.14 -16.35
N PHE A 66 31.65 -0.22 -15.11
CA PHE A 66 30.32 -0.71 -14.77
C PHE A 66 29.53 0.40 -14.07
N ALA A 67 28.36 0.72 -14.62
CA ALA A 67 27.48 1.74 -14.07
C ALA A 67 26.20 1.07 -13.54
N HIS A 68 25.87 1.33 -12.28
CA HIS A 68 24.81 0.63 -11.55
C HIS A 68 23.72 1.61 -11.13
N CYS A 69 22.46 1.30 -11.45
CA CYS A 69 21.28 2.05 -11.00
C CYS A 69 20.13 1.08 -10.69
N ARG A 70 19.08 1.53 -10.01
CA ARG A 70 17.86 0.73 -9.84
C ARG A 70 17.19 0.52 -11.20
N ALA A 71 16.51 -0.61 -11.40
CA ALA A 71 15.95 -0.94 -12.70
C ALA A 71 14.81 -0.01 -13.14
N ASN A 72 14.14 0.66 -12.19
CA ASN A 72 13.12 1.68 -12.46
C ASN A 72 13.68 3.05 -12.88
N ALA A 73 15.00 3.23 -12.94
CA ALA A 73 15.64 4.49 -13.34
C ALA A 73 16.32 4.36 -14.71
N TYR A 74 16.39 5.46 -15.47
CA TYR A 74 17.12 5.52 -16.75
C TYR A 74 18.55 5.98 -16.52
N LEU A 75 19.50 5.20 -17.00
CA LEU A 75 20.90 5.57 -16.95
C LEU A 75 21.19 6.68 -17.96
N ASP A 76 21.98 7.66 -17.55
CA ASP A 76 22.40 8.80 -18.37
C ASP A 76 23.89 8.65 -18.70
N LEU A 77 24.17 8.21 -19.93
CA LEU A 77 25.54 8.02 -20.41
C LEU A 77 26.37 9.31 -20.41
N ASN A 78 25.75 10.46 -20.62
CA ASN A 78 26.45 11.74 -20.56
C ASN A 78 26.90 12.04 -19.13
N LYS A 79 26.05 11.78 -18.13
CA LYS A 79 26.44 11.89 -16.71
C LYS A 79 27.55 10.91 -16.36
N VAL A 80 27.49 9.67 -16.84
CA VAL A 80 28.57 8.69 -16.65
C VAL A 80 29.89 9.18 -17.27
N SER A 81 29.85 9.68 -18.50
CA SER A 81 31.02 10.21 -19.21
C SER A 81 31.63 11.41 -18.49
N ASN A 82 30.79 12.35 -18.05
CA ASN A 82 31.20 13.55 -17.30
C ASN A 82 31.89 13.18 -15.98
N VAL A 83 31.37 12.18 -15.26
CA VAL A 83 31.96 11.69 -14.00
C VAL A 83 33.36 11.11 -14.21
N LEU A 84 33.61 10.55 -15.38
CA LEU A 84 34.89 9.96 -15.77
C LEU A 84 35.86 11.00 -16.36
N GLY A 85 35.41 12.24 -16.62
CA GLY A 85 36.19 13.24 -17.33
C GLY A 85 36.43 12.89 -18.80
N SER A 86 35.54 12.09 -19.40
CA SER A 86 35.63 11.69 -20.81
C SER A 86 34.56 12.36 -21.66
N THR A 87 34.86 12.55 -22.94
CA THR A 87 33.92 13.05 -23.95
C THR A 87 33.14 11.93 -24.65
N GLU A 88 33.60 10.67 -24.55
CA GLU A 88 33.00 9.54 -25.25
C GLU A 88 32.89 8.33 -24.35
N ILE A 89 31.69 7.74 -24.26
CA ILE A 89 31.47 6.46 -23.59
C ILE A 89 30.77 5.51 -24.56
N GLU A 90 31.37 4.34 -24.75
CA GLU A 90 30.85 3.32 -25.66
C GLU A 90 30.45 2.10 -24.84
N ARG A 91 29.24 1.61 -25.10
CA ARG A 91 28.76 0.38 -24.49
C ARG A 91 29.56 -0.81 -25.02
N LEU A 92 29.92 -1.77 -24.14
CA LEU A 92 30.67 -2.94 -24.58
C LEU A 92 29.83 -3.83 -25.49
N SER A 93 30.45 -4.44 -26.50
CA SER A 93 29.80 -5.52 -27.25
C SER A 93 29.66 -6.79 -26.38
N ILE A 94 28.82 -7.73 -26.81
CA ILE A 94 28.68 -9.03 -26.12
C ILE A 94 30.03 -9.77 -26.11
N ASP A 95 30.78 -9.73 -27.21
CA ASP A 95 32.09 -10.37 -27.31
C ASP A 95 33.11 -9.72 -26.38
N GLU A 96 33.12 -8.39 -26.28
CA GLU A 96 33.99 -7.68 -25.33
C GLU A 96 33.64 -8.02 -23.88
N LEU A 97 32.36 -8.09 -23.53
CA LEU A 97 31.91 -8.51 -22.21
C LEU A 97 32.35 -9.93 -21.87
N LYS A 98 32.20 -10.86 -22.82
CA LYS A 98 32.60 -12.25 -22.64
C LYS A 98 34.12 -12.39 -22.50
N ASN A 99 34.89 -11.71 -23.36
CA ASN A 99 36.34 -11.81 -23.37
C ASN A 99 37.00 -11.13 -22.16
N ASN A 100 36.48 -9.99 -21.71
CA ASN A 100 37.11 -9.22 -20.63
C ASN A 100 36.56 -9.58 -19.24
N PHE A 101 35.31 -10.04 -19.14
CA PHE A 101 34.63 -10.23 -17.86
C PHE A 101 33.93 -11.58 -17.70
N ASN A 102 33.98 -12.44 -18.73
CA ASN A 102 33.21 -13.70 -18.78
C ASN A 102 31.73 -13.48 -18.42
N ALA A 103 31.14 -12.42 -18.99
CA ALA A 103 29.78 -11.98 -18.71
C ALA A 103 29.00 -11.73 -20.01
N GLU A 104 27.69 -11.59 -19.90
CA GLU A 104 26.77 -11.22 -20.96
C GLU A 104 25.83 -10.12 -20.43
N TYR A 105 25.13 -9.42 -21.30
CA TYR A 105 24.13 -8.45 -20.83
C TYR A 105 23.05 -9.13 -20.01
N GLY A 106 22.69 -8.49 -18.91
CA GLY A 106 21.84 -9.07 -17.87
C GLY A 106 22.59 -9.89 -16.82
N THR A 107 23.85 -10.29 -17.01
CA THR A 107 24.64 -10.97 -15.95
C THR A 107 25.68 -10.07 -15.28
N VAL A 108 25.92 -8.87 -15.84
CA VAL A 108 26.76 -7.82 -15.26
C VAL A 108 26.26 -7.44 -13.87
N ASN A 109 27.15 -7.43 -12.89
CA ASN A 109 26.85 -7.20 -11.48
C ASN A 109 28.06 -6.58 -10.77
N PRO A 110 27.92 -6.04 -9.54
CA PRO A 110 29.00 -5.33 -8.87
C PRO A 110 30.04 -6.22 -8.18
N PHE A 111 29.87 -7.55 -8.20
CA PHE A 111 30.63 -8.49 -7.35
C PHE A 111 31.96 -8.92 -7.98
N GLN A 112 32.78 -7.95 -8.39
CA GLN A 112 34.07 -8.22 -9.04
C GLN A 112 35.22 -7.47 -8.38
N ASP A 113 36.30 -8.22 -8.11
CA ASP A 113 37.56 -7.72 -7.57
C ASP A 113 38.55 -7.38 -8.70
N ASN A 114 38.11 -6.54 -9.64
CA ASN A 114 38.93 -6.07 -10.74
C ASN A 114 39.39 -4.63 -10.45
N LYS A 115 40.70 -4.45 -10.23
CA LYS A 115 41.32 -3.16 -9.88
C LYS A 115 41.38 -2.16 -11.05
N THR A 116 41.25 -2.62 -12.29
CA THR A 116 41.27 -1.74 -13.47
C THR A 116 39.89 -1.22 -13.83
N LEU A 117 38.84 -1.97 -13.45
CA LEU A 117 37.43 -1.62 -13.63
C LEU A 117 37.03 -0.44 -12.75
N VAL A 118 36.40 0.58 -13.35
CA VAL A 118 35.69 1.63 -12.61
C VAL A 118 34.27 1.16 -12.32
N GLN A 119 33.83 1.26 -11.08
CA GLN A 119 32.42 1.00 -10.73
C GLN A 119 31.75 2.29 -10.28
N ILE A 120 30.64 2.65 -10.90
CA ILE A 120 29.88 3.87 -10.60
C ILE A 120 28.50 3.46 -10.13
N PHE A 121 28.15 3.84 -8.90
CA PHE A 121 26.84 3.58 -8.32
C PHE A 121 26.02 4.86 -8.29
N ASP A 122 24.81 4.78 -8.82
CA ASP A 122 23.85 5.86 -8.65
C ASP A 122 23.56 6.11 -7.16
N LYS A 123 23.44 7.38 -6.77
CA LYS A 123 23.16 7.77 -5.39
C LYS A 123 21.84 7.20 -4.86
N ASP A 124 20.89 6.91 -5.72
CA ASP A 124 19.55 6.45 -5.37
C ASP A 124 19.49 4.97 -4.95
N ILE A 125 20.50 4.17 -5.29
CA ILE A 125 20.67 2.80 -4.79
C ILE A 125 20.69 2.75 -3.25
N PHE A 126 21.11 3.83 -2.60
CA PHE A 126 21.24 3.93 -1.15
C PHE A 126 20.02 4.48 -0.44
N ASN A 127 19.04 4.98 -1.19
CA ASN A 127 17.79 5.41 -0.59
C ASN A 127 16.98 4.17 -0.25
N PHE A 128 16.37 4.16 0.94
CA PHE A 128 15.46 3.09 1.33
C PHE A 128 14.07 3.41 0.77
N TYR A 129 13.59 2.52 -0.10
CA TYR A 129 12.26 2.62 -0.70
C TYR A 129 11.27 1.93 0.24
N THR A 130 11.16 0.61 0.14
CA THR A 130 10.40 -0.21 1.07
C THR A 130 11.32 -1.25 1.71
N ALA A 131 10.91 -1.81 2.84
CA ALA A 131 11.54 -3.03 3.34
C ALA A 131 11.52 -4.10 2.22
N PRO A 132 12.54 -4.98 2.13
CA PRO A 132 13.63 -5.20 3.10
C PRO A 132 14.85 -4.27 2.97
N HIS A 133 14.78 -3.19 2.18
CA HIS A 133 15.86 -2.21 2.02
C HIS A 133 17.16 -2.77 1.38
N THR A 134 17.06 -3.91 0.73
CA THR A 134 18.13 -4.62 0.02
C THR A 134 17.81 -4.66 -1.48
N LEU A 135 18.84 -4.85 -2.30
CA LEU A 135 18.70 -4.98 -3.75
C LEU A 135 18.92 -6.41 -4.20
N ILE A 136 18.36 -6.75 -5.36
CA ILE A 136 18.59 -8.03 -6.05
C ILE A 136 19.21 -7.77 -7.42
N THR A 137 20.15 -8.62 -7.81
CA THR A 137 20.73 -8.66 -9.17
C THR A 137 20.91 -10.10 -9.61
N ASN A 138 21.20 -10.32 -10.89
CA ASN A 138 21.72 -11.61 -11.33
C ASN A 138 23.09 -11.88 -10.72
N GLY A 139 23.28 -13.10 -10.25
CA GLY A 139 24.51 -13.53 -9.61
C GLY A 139 25.63 -13.84 -10.58
N GLY A 140 25.63 -13.33 -11.82
CA GLY A 140 26.57 -13.70 -12.89
C GLY A 140 26.03 -14.75 -13.87
N GLU A 141 24.78 -15.18 -13.68
CA GLU A 141 24.05 -16.05 -14.61
C GLU A 141 22.54 -15.75 -14.54
N PHE A 142 21.78 -16.08 -15.57
CA PHE A 142 20.35 -15.74 -15.68
C PHE A 142 19.42 -16.51 -14.74
N THR A 143 19.91 -17.58 -14.12
CA THR A 143 19.13 -18.50 -13.26
C THR A 143 19.43 -18.36 -11.78
N ILE A 144 20.40 -17.52 -11.40
CA ILE A 144 20.73 -17.23 -10.01
C ILE A 144 20.53 -15.74 -9.76
N SER A 145 19.79 -15.45 -8.70
CA SER A 145 19.65 -14.13 -8.12
C SER A 145 20.46 -14.04 -6.84
N ILE A 146 21.00 -12.85 -6.59
CA ILE A 146 21.68 -12.50 -5.35
C ILE A 146 20.99 -11.27 -4.80
N GLU A 147 20.45 -11.41 -3.59
CA GLU A 147 20.00 -10.32 -2.75
C GLU A 147 21.14 -9.85 -1.84
N PHE A 148 21.32 -8.54 -1.68
CA PHE A 148 22.44 -7.97 -0.94
C PHE A 148 22.12 -6.59 -0.35
N ASN A 149 22.93 -6.18 0.64
CA ASN A 149 22.90 -4.82 1.18
C ASN A 149 23.82 -3.90 0.36
N PRO A 150 23.29 -2.90 -0.37
CA PRO A 150 24.11 -2.05 -1.24
C PRO A 150 25.19 -1.27 -0.48
N SER A 151 24.93 -0.89 0.78
CA SER A 151 25.89 -0.15 1.60
C SER A 151 27.11 -0.99 1.97
N GLU A 152 26.91 -2.29 2.25
CA GLU A 152 28.01 -3.21 2.56
C GLU A 152 28.88 -3.47 1.34
N ILE A 153 28.24 -3.74 0.19
CA ILE A 153 28.95 -4.00 -1.07
C ILE A 153 29.86 -2.82 -1.41
N ILE A 154 29.35 -1.59 -1.38
CA ILE A 154 30.12 -0.43 -1.82
C ILE A 154 31.22 -0.07 -0.82
N LYS A 155 30.96 -0.24 0.48
CA LYS A 155 31.99 -0.08 1.52
C LYS A 155 33.14 -1.05 1.30
N THR A 156 32.85 -2.30 0.94
CA THR A 156 33.88 -3.31 0.67
C THR A 156 34.58 -3.06 -0.65
N LEU A 157 33.85 -2.75 -1.72
CA LEU A 157 34.43 -2.42 -3.03
C LEU A 157 35.39 -1.24 -2.92
N LYS A 158 35.06 -0.17 -2.19
CA LYS A 158 35.96 0.97 -1.95
C LYS A 158 37.26 0.61 -1.23
N LYS A 159 37.27 -0.45 -0.40
CA LYS A 159 38.48 -0.92 0.28
C LYS A 159 39.42 -1.66 -0.67
N VAL A 160 38.86 -2.40 -1.64
CA VAL A 160 39.63 -3.29 -2.52
C VAL A 160 39.94 -2.66 -3.88
N ASN A 161 39.10 -1.73 -4.32
CA ASN A 161 39.21 -0.97 -5.54
C ASN A 161 38.98 0.53 -5.27
N LYS A 162 40.01 1.35 -5.47
CA LYS A 162 39.93 2.80 -5.29
C LYS A 162 39.07 3.51 -6.35
N LYS A 163 38.74 2.84 -7.46
CA LYS A 163 37.96 3.37 -8.59
C LYS A 163 36.45 3.12 -8.44
N VAL A 164 35.93 3.29 -7.23
CA VAL A 164 34.50 3.10 -6.92
C VAL A 164 33.87 4.45 -6.60
N LEU A 165 32.99 4.91 -7.48
CA LEU A 165 32.35 6.21 -7.43
C LEU A 165 30.89 6.09 -7.01
N LYS A 166 30.41 7.09 -6.26
CA LYS A 166 28.99 7.26 -5.89
C LYS A 166 28.56 8.64 -6.35
N THR A 167 27.64 8.72 -7.31
CA THR A 167 27.20 10.00 -7.90
C THR A 167 25.83 9.86 -8.55
N ASN A 168 25.26 10.94 -9.07
CA ASN A 168 24.02 10.89 -9.85
C ASN A 168 24.34 10.54 -11.31
N ILE A 169 23.86 9.39 -11.78
CA ILE A 169 24.06 8.90 -13.16
C ILE A 169 22.74 8.55 -13.84
N ILE A 170 21.61 9.00 -13.31
CA ILE A 170 20.28 8.76 -13.89
C ILE A 170 19.72 10.03 -14.52
N GLN A 171 18.89 9.91 -15.56
CA GLN A 171 18.37 11.04 -16.33
C GLN A 171 17.53 12.00 -15.46
N GLU A 172 16.51 11.45 -14.80
CA GLU A 172 15.67 12.16 -13.84
C GLU A 172 15.83 11.54 -12.45
N GLU A 173 15.78 12.38 -11.41
CA GLU A 173 15.62 11.84 -10.05
C GLU A 173 14.27 11.12 -9.96
N THR A 174 14.31 9.87 -9.54
CA THR A 174 13.12 9.11 -9.18
C THR A 174 12.35 9.90 -8.12
N LYS A 175 11.20 10.47 -8.50
CA LYS A 175 10.35 11.28 -7.60
C LYS A 175 10.03 10.44 -6.36
N ARG A 176 10.59 10.88 -5.23
CA ARG A 176 10.54 10.16 -3.95
C ARG A 176 9.18 10.31 -3.30
N LYS A 177 8.42 9.22 -3.22
CA LYS A 177 7.34 9.06 -2.26
C LYS A 177 7.13 7.57 -2.01
N TYR A 178 8.09 6.96 -1.33
CA TYR A 178 8.01 5.53 -0.98
C TYR A 178 7.98 5.28 0.52
N ASP A 179 7.72 6.34 1.31
CA ASP A 179 7.20 6.08 2.64
C ASP A 179 5.77 5.60 2.45
N ARG A 180 5.53 4.33 2.76
CA ARG A 180 4.21 3.74 2.60
C ARG A 180 3.24 4.52 3.45
N SER A 181 2.14 4.92 2.84
CA SER A 181 1.14 5.66 3.58
C SER A 181 0.67 4.84 4.77
N SER A 182 0.65 5.48 5.92
CA SER A 182 0.30 4.89 7.20
C SER A 182 -1.12 5.29 7.57
N ILE A 183 -1.87 4.34 8.13
CA ILE A 183 -3.28 4.52 8.48
C ILE A 183 -3.41 4.48 10.00
N GLY A 184 -3.98 5.53 10.59
CA GLY A 184 -4.49 5.53 11.95
C GLY A 184 -5.96 5.14 11.96
N ILE A 185 -6.35 4.22 12.83
CA ILE A 185 -7.75 3.81 13.02
C ILE A 185 -8.17 4.13 14.46
N ILE A 186 -9.16 5.00 14.64
CA ILE A 186 -9.84 5.18 15.92
C ILE A 186 -11.03 4.22 15.99
N THR A 187 -11.14 3.49 17.08
CA THR A 187 -12.27 2.59 17.36
C THR A 187 -12.55 2.55 18.87
N GLY A 188 -13.55 1.80 19.30
CA GLY A 188 -13.85 1.63 20.73
C GLY A 188 -15.33 1.53 21.07
N ASN A 189 -16.21 2.13 20.25
CA ASN A 189 -17.64 1.84 20.29
C ASN A 189 -17.91 0.53 19.54
N GLY A 190 -17.43 -0.57 20.15
CA GLY A 190 -17.15 -1.85 19.52
C GLY A 190 -15.71 -1.93 19.00
N PRO A 191 -14.72 -2.39 19.80
CA PRO A 191 -13.35 -2.61 19.34
C PRO A 191 -13.27 -3.52 18.09
N ASP A 192 -14.20 -4.47 18.00
CA ASP A 192 -14.31 -5.38 16.86
C ASP A 192 -14.56 -4.65 15.53
N SER A 193 -15.24 -3.50 15.54
CA SER A 193 -15.49 -2.72 14.33
C SER A 193 -14.19 -2.15 13.73
N GLY A 194 -13.26 -1.70 14.57
CA GLY A 194 -11.94 -1.27 14.11
C GLY A 194 -11.10 -2.44 13.60
N MET A 195 -11.16 -3.59 14.26
CA MET A 195 -10.49 -4.82 13.81
C MET A 195 -11.04 -5.30 12.46
N PHE A 196 -12.36 -5.25 12.29
CA PHE A 196 -13.03 -5.59 11.04
C PHE A 196 -12.63 -4.63 9.92
N LEU A 197 -12.64 -3.31 10.16
CA LEU A 197 -12.18 -2.32 9.19
C LEU A 197 -10.74 -2.62 8.74
N TRP A 198 -9.84 -2.87 9.69
CA TRP A 198 -8.46 -3.19 9.38
C TRP A 198 -8.33 -4.48 8.54
N LYS A 199 -9.05 -5.54 8.93
CA LYS A 199 -9.10 -6.79 8.17
C LYS A 199 -9.56 -6.55 6.73
N GLN A 200 -10.66 -5.82 6.53
CA GLN A 200 -11.20 -5.55 5.20
C GLN A 200 -10.27 -4.70 4.33
N ILE A 201 -9.55 -3.74 4.93
CA ILE A 201 -8.50 -3.00 4.24
C ILE A 201 -7.41 -3.97 3.73
N ASN A 202 -6.92 -4.85 4.61
CA ASN A 202 -5.88 -5.81 4.25
C ASN A 202 -6.36 -6.79 3.17
N ASP A 203 -7.55 -7.37 3.31
CA ASP A 203 -8.11 -8.31 2.33
C ASP A 203 -8.24 -7.66 0.95
N ARG A 204 -8.70 -6.40 0.90
CA ARG A 204 -8.81 -5.66 -0.35
C ARG A 204 -7.46 -5.38 -1.01
N ILE A 205 -6.46 -5.03 -0.21
CA ILE A 205 -5.07 -4.82 -0.68
C ILE A 205 -4.50 -6.14 -1.20
N ASN A 206 -4.67 -7.21 -0.44
CA ASN A 206 -4.22 -8.55 -0.80
C ASN A 206 -4.81 -8.97 -2.15
N ASP A 207 -6.12 -8.85 -2.31
CA ASP A 207 -6.83 -9.21 -3.54
C ASP A 207 -6.32 -8.42 -4.76
N LYS A 208 -6.13 -7.11 -4.60
CA LYS A 208 -5.66 -6.24 -5.68
C LYS A 208 -4.21 -6.56 -6.07
N LEU A 209 -3.30 -6.65 -5.10
CA LEU A 209 -1.88 -6.90 -5.38
C LEU A 209 -1.63 -8.33 -5.84
N SER A 210 -2.35 -9.32 -5.32
CA SER A 210 -2.23 -10.72 -5.75
C SER A 210 -2.64 -10.90 -7.21
N LYS A 211 -3.73 -10.25 -7.64
CA LYS A 211 -4.17 -10.26 -9.06
C LYS A 211 -3.14 -9.65 -10.01
N LEU A 212 -2.35 -8.71 -9.51
CA LEU A 212 -1.27 -8.07 -10.27
C LEU A 212 0.07 -8.82 -10.16
N GLY A 213 0.14 -9.90 -9.37
CA GLY A 213 1.42 -10.59 -9.07
C GLY A 213 2.41 -9.72 -8.30
N MET A 214 1.92 -8.71 -7.57
CA MET A 214 2.70 -7.72 -6.83
C MET A 214 2.65 -7.92 -5.31
N HIS A 215 1.98 -8.96 -4.82
CA HIS A 215 1.89 -9.23 -3.39
C HIS A 215 3.21 -9.79 -2.86
N GLY A 216 3.87 -9.00 -2.02
CA GLY A 216 5.14 -9.28 -1.34
C GLY A 216 4.98 -9.81 0.08
N GLY A 217 3.88 -10.48 0.41
CA GLY A 217 3.60 -10.95 1.77
C GLY A 217 3.24 -9.80 2.71
N ASP A 218 3.68 -9.87 3.97
CA ASP A 218 3.41 -8.84 5.00
C ASP A 218 3.93 -7.46 4.61
N LEU A 219 5.00 -7.44 3.81
CA LEU A 219 5.50 -6.23 3.17
C LEU A 219 4.60 -5.78 2.02
N SER A 220 3.32 -6.11 1.95
CA SER A 220 2.38 -5.49 1.01
C SER A 220 1.45 -4.50 1.71
N TYR A 221 1.33 -4.60 3.04
CA TYR A 221 0.35 -3.85 3.80
C TYR A 221 0.89 -2.49 4.28
N PRO A 222 -0.01 -1.52 4.52
CA PRO A 222 0.35 -0.26 5.15
C PRO A 222 0.77 -0.49 6.60
N ARG A 223 1.56 0.44 7.14
CA ARG A 223 1.69 0.56 8.59
C ARG A 223 0.35 1.03 9.15
N VAL A 224 -0.21 0.29 10.10
CA VAL A 224 -1.47 0.64 10.78
C VAL A 224 -1.22 0.88 12.25
N ILE A 225 -1.80 1.96 12.80
CA ILE A 225 -1.86 2.21 14.24
C ILE A 225 -3.32 2.27 14.64
N VAL A 226 -3.74 1.44 15.59
CA VAL A 226 -5.11 1.43 16.10
C VAL A 226 -5.14 2.06 17.48
N ASN A 227 -6.01 3.04 17.68
CA ASN A 227 -6.33 3.58 18.99
C ASN A 227 -7.76 3.14 19.36
N SER A 228 -7.85 2.17 20.27
CA SER A 228 -9.12 1.61 20.75
C SER A 228 -9.48 2.26 22.08
N ILE A 229 -10.51 3.12 22.08
CA ILE A 229 -11.00 3.90 23.22
C ILE A 229 -12.42 3.47 23.62
N PRO A 230 -12.59 2.48 24.52
CA PRO A 230 -13.90 1.97 24.93
C PRO A 230 -14.88 3.03 25.42
N GLU A 231 -14.39 4.17 25.92
CA GLU A 231 -15.15 5.33 26.33
C GLU A 231 -16.00 5.92 25.19
N MET A 232 -15.67 5.62 23.92
CA MET A 232 -16.56 5.93 22.79
C MET A 232 -17.93 5.25 22.88
N GLY A 233 -18.10 4.21 23.70
CA GLY A 233 -19.41 3.61 23.98
C GLY A 233 -20.43 4.63 24.50
N LEU A 234 -19.97 5.71 25.13
CA LEU A 234 -20.80 6.84 25.58
C LEU A 234 -21.52 7.53 24.41
N SER A 235 -21.05 7.38 23.17
CA SER A 235 -21.70 7.96 21.99
C SER A 235 -23.08 7.37 21.70
N MET A 236 -23.50 6.30 22.39
CA MET A 236 -24.89 5.82 22.32
C MET A 236 -25.88 6.81 22.93
N GLU A 237 -25.41 7.64 23.86
CA GLU A 237 -26.15 8.70 24.54
C GLU A 237 -25.56 10.07 24.15
N LEU A 238 -25.17 10.24 22.87
CA LEU A 238 -24.38 11.39 22.41
C LEU A 238 -24.97 12.74 22.84
N GLU A 239 -26.29 12.92 22.76
CA GLU A 239 -26.98 14.15 23.17
C GLU A 239 -26.74 14.50 24.66
N ALA A 240 -26.64 13.50 25.54
CA ALA A 240 -26.41 13.72 26.97
C ALA A 240 -24.92 13.76 27.35
N ARG A 241 -24.03 13.32 26.45
CA ARG A 241 -22.60 13.07 26.73
C ARG A 241 -21.66 13.66 25.69
N GLU A 242 -22.11 14.64 24.92
CA GLU A 242 -21.37 15.20 23.78
C GLU A 242 -19.96 15.63 24.15
N ASP A 243 -19.81 16.45 25.21
CA ASP A 243 -18.53 16.94 25.69
C ASP A 243 -17.59 15.80 26.13
N GLU A 244 -18.13 14.81 26.85
CA GLU A 244 -17.36 13.66 27.34
C GLU A 244 -16.84 12.81 26.18
N VAL A 245 -17.71 12.48 25.22
CA VAL A 245 -17.36 11.75 24.00
C VAL A 245 -16.32 12.52 23.20
N TRP A 246 -16.51 13.83 23.03
CA TRP A 246 -15.58 14.67 22.27
C TRP A 246 -14.20 14.70 22.93
N ASN A 247 -14.11 14.86 24.24
CA ASN A 247 -12.83 14.89 24.95
C ASN A 247 -12.03 13.60 24.75
N HIS A 248 -12.66 12.43 24.85
CA HIS A 248 -12.00 11.16 24.57
C HIS A 248 -11.57 11.02 23.11
N LEU A 249 -12.44 11.40 22.16
CA LEU A 249 -12.16 11.33 20.73
C LEU A 249 -11.02 12.28 20.34
N LYS A 250 -11.04 13.52 20.83
CA LYS A 250 -10.03 14.55 20.58
C LYS A 250 -8.63 14.09 21.00
N GLU A 251 -8.50 13.49 22.18
CA GLU A 251 -7.22 12.95 22.64
C GLU A 251 -6.75 11.78 21.76
N ALA A 252 -7.66 10.92 21.30
CA ALA A 252 -7.31 9.84 20.38
C ALA A 252 -6.84 10.35 19.01
N VAL A 253 -7.50 11.39 18.47
CA VAL A 253 -7.10 12.07 17.23
C VAL A 253 -5.70 12.66 17.39
N HIS A 254 -5.44 13.41 18.45
CA HIS A 254 -4.11 13.97 18.71
C HIS A 254 -3.03 12.90 18.85
N THR A 255 -3.32 11.81 19.57
CA THR A 255 -2.40 10.69 19.77
C THR A 255 -1.97 10.07 18.44
N LEU A 256 -2.93 9.80 17.56
CA LEU A 256 -2.66 9.23 16.25
C LEU A 256 -1.95 10.22 15.32
N CYS A 257 -2.36 11.49 15.31
CA CYS A 257 -1.70 12.53 14.52
C CYS A 257 -0.22 12.70 14.90
N ARG A 258 0.12 12.62 16.19
CA ARG A 258 1.52 12.66 16.68
C ARG A 258 2.34 11.41 16.33
N SER A 259 1.70 10.34 15.87
CA SER A 259 2.34 9.06 15.57
C SER A 259 2.79 8.91 14.11
N ASN A 260 2.90 10.03 13.39
CA ASN A 260 3.31 10.11 11.98
C ASN A 260 2.47 9.18 11.07
N ILE A 261 1.16 9.23 11.24
CA ILE A 261 0.23 8.64 10.26
C ILE A 261 0.04 9.59 9.07
N HIS A 262 -0.33 9.06 7.92
CA HIS A 262 -0.71 9.88 6.76
C HIS A 262 -2.23 10.09 6.70
N TYR A 263 -2.98 9.03 7.04
CA TYR A 263 -4.43 8.99 6.94
C TYR A 263 -5.04 8.61 8.28
N LEU A 264 -6.07 9.33 8.70
CA LEU A 264 -6.86 9.02 9.89
C LEU A 264 -8.24 8.49 9.48
N THR A 265 -8.69 7.44 10.17
CA THR A 265 -10.02 6.88 10.02
C THR A 265 -10.71 6.68 11.37
N LEU A 266 -12.04 6.67 11.37
CA LEU A 266 -12.88 6.53 12.55
C LEU A 266 -13.94 5.45 12.30
N ALA A 267 -13.80 4.30 12.97
CA ALA A 267 -14.65 3.12 12.79
C ALA A 267 -15.92 3.21 13.65
N CYS A 268 -16.71 4.27 13.49
CA CYS A 268 -17.99 4.47 14.18
C CYS A 268 -18.82 5.52 13.41
N HIS A 269 -20.08 5.22 13.14
CA HIS A 269 -20.98 6.15 12.43
C HIS A 269 -21.38 7.34 13.30
N THR A 270 -21.68 7.11 14.58
CA THR A 270 -22.20 8.15 15.47
C THR A 270 -21.20 9.27 15.72
N THR A 271 -19.93 8.93 15.86
CA THR A 271 -18.86 9.91 16.13
C THR A 271 -18.37 10.63 14.88
N GLN A 272 -18.88 10.30 13.68
CA GLN A 272 -18.71 11.16 12.50
C GLN A 272 -19.37 12.52 12.68
N TYR A 273 -20.24 12.68 13.69
CA TYR A 273 -20.76 13.99 14.10
C TYR A 273 -19.64 15.04 14.27
N PHE A 274 -18.51 14.65 14.86
CA PHE A 274 -17.34 15.53 15.10
C PHE A 274 -16.39 15.67 13.90
N GLU A 275 -16.86 15.38 12.68
CA GLU A 275 -16.01 15.33 11.50
C GLU A 275 -15.23 16.63 11.24
N GLU A 276 -15.86 17.79 11.40
CA GLU A 276 -15.23 19.08 11.12
C GLU A 276 -14.12 19.40 12.13
N GLU A 277 -14.36 19.12 13.41
CA GLU A 277 -13.37 19.28 14.48
C GLU A 277 -12.19 18.32 14.28
N ILE A 278 -12.45 17.08 13.86
CA ILE A 278 -11.41 16.10 13.53
C ILE A 278 -10.57 16.58 12.34
N LYS A 279 -11.21 17.08 11.26
CA LYS A 279 -10.52 17.64 10.09
C LYS A 279 -9.63 18.81 10.47
N LEU A 280 -10.12 19.69 11.35
CA LEU A 280 -9.35 20.84 11.83
C LEU A 280 -8.08 20.41 12.56
N ILE A 281 -8.17 19.43 13.46
CA ILE A 281 -7.00 18.88 14.16
C ILE A 281 -6.04 18.23 13.16
N CYS A 282 -6.54 17.35 12.29
CA CYS A 282 -5.71 16.62 11.31
C CYS A 282 -4.90 17.56 10.42
N THR A 283 -5.52 18.67 9.97
CA THR A 283 -4.87 19.70 9.15
C THR A 283 -3.62 20.28 9.82
N GLN A 284 -3.64 20.47 11.15
CA GLN A 284 -2.50 21.00 11.91
C GLN A 284 -1.29 20.06 11.90
N TYR A 285 -1.51 18.76 11.68
CA TYR A 285 -0.46 17.73 11.66
C TYR A 285 -0.15 17.21 10.25
N ASN A 286 -0.71 17.85 9.20
CA ASN A 286 -0.61 17.38 7.82
C ASN A 286 -1.10 15.92 7.64
N VAL A 287 -2.14 15.56 8.38
CA VAL A 287 -2.85 14.28 8.29
C VAL A 287 -4.15 14.50 7.53
N ILE A 288 -4.55 13.53 6.70
CA ILE A 288 -5.85 13.58 6.00
C ILE A 288 -6.84 12.69 6.75
N PHE A 289 -7.92 13.28 7.27
CA PHE A 289 -9.06 12.52 7.77
C PHE A 289 -10.00 12.15 6.62
N TYR A 290 -10.31 10.86 6.50
CA TYR A 290 -11.37 10.40 5.61
C TYR A 290 -12.64 10.19 6.43
N SER A 291 -13.71 10.94 6.14
CA SER A 291 -15.00 10.70 6.78
C SER A 291 -15.69 9.49 6.16
N MET A 292 -16.39 8.71 6.98
CA MET A 292 -17.22 7.63 6.47
C MET A 292 -18.44 8.17 5.70
N VAL A 293 -18.91 9.37 6.05
CA VAL A 293 -20.03 10.03 5.35
C VAL A 293 -19.60 10.48 3.96
N ASP A 294 -18.40 11.08 3.83
CA ASP A 294 -17.83 11.44 2.52
C ASP A 294 -17.73 10.23 1.60
N VAL A 295 -17.32 9.07 2.12
CA VAL A 295 -17.21 7.84 1.32
C VAL A 295 -18.58 7.32 0.86
N VAL A 296 -19.61 7.44 1.70
CA VAL A 296 -20.98 7.09 1.30
C VAL A 296 -21.51 8.07 0.25
N GLU A 297 -21.21 9.36 0.38
CA GLU A 297 -21.56 10.38 -0.61
C GLU A 297 -20.92 10.10 -1.98
N GLU A 298 -19.62 9.83 -2.00
CA GLU A 298 -18.90 9.43 -3.23
C GLU A 298 -19.54 8.18 -3.87
N TYR A 299 -19.98 7.20 -3.06
CA TYR A 299 -20.64 6.00 -3.56
C TYR A 299 -22.02 6.31 -4.16
N ILE A 300 -22.81 7.16 -3.51
CA ILE A 300 -24.11 7.63 -4.01
C ILE A 300 -23.95 8.26 -5.39
N GLU A 301 -23.01 9.19 -5.52
CA GLU A 301 -22.75 9.92 -6.77
C GLU A 301 -22.28 8.98 -7.87
N LYS A 302 -21.28 8.15 -7.57
CA LYS A 302 -20.69 7.21 -8.53
C LYS A 302 -21.72 6.21 -9.08
N ASN A 303 -22.67 5.78 -8.25
CA ASN A 303 -23.69 4.81 -8.64
C ASN A 303 -25.02 5.46 -9.06
N ASN A 304 -25.09 6.79 -9.10
CA ASN A 304 -26.29 7.57 -9.46
C ASN A 304 -27.54 7.16 -8.64
N LEU A 305 -27.37 6.89 -7.34
CA LEU A 305 -28.49 6.49 -6.49
C LEU A 305 -29.52 7.63 -6.38
N LYS A 306 -30.80 7.26 -6.33
CA LYS A 306 -31.93 8.21 -6.28
C LYS A 306 -32.59 8.30 -4.93
N ASP A 307 -32.43 7.27 -4.12
CA ASP A 307 -32.95 7.17 -2.77
C ASP A 307 -31.89 6.55 -1.86
N LEU A 308 -32.00 6.81 -0.56
CA LEU A 308 -31.27 6.11 0.48
C LEU A 308 -32.06 6.13 1.79
N THR A 309 -32.38 4.96 2.33
CA THR A 309 -32.87 4.85 3.71
C THR A 309 -31.71 4.54 4.65
N VAL A 310 -31.53 5.34 5.71
CA VAL A 310 -30.48 5.15 6.71
C VAL A 310 -30.98 4.34 7.90
N PHE A 311 -30.37 3.18 8.13
CA PHE A 311 -30.61 2.30 9.27
C PHE A 311 -29.50 2.45 10.30
N ALA A 312 -29.82 3.06 11.45
CA ALA A 312 -28.86 3.36 12.50
C ALA A 312 -29.53 3.44 13.88
N ILE A 313 -28.77 3.78 14.92
CA ILE A 313 -29.34 4.25 16.21
C ILE A 313 -29.91 5.67 16.05
N PRO A 314 -30.83 6.12 16.93
CA PRO A 314 -31.51 7.43 16.80
C PRO A 314 -30.60 8.63 16.55
N ALA A 315 -29.45 8.71 17.24
CA ALA A 315 -28.47 9.80 17.07
C ALA A 315 -27.99 9.95 15.61
N VAL A 316 -28.01 8.86 14.84
CA VAL A 316 -27.59 8.82 13.43
C VAL A 316 -28.82 8.76 12.50
N SER A 317 -29.82 7.94 12.81
CA SER A 317 -30.96 7.68 11.92
C SER A 317 -31.93 8.84 11.83
N ASN A 318 -32.02 9.72 12.84
CA ASN A 318 -32.96 10.85 12.81
C ASN A 318 -32.57 11.93 11.79
N LEU A 319 -31.34 11.86 11.24
CA LEU A 319 -30.84 12.80 10.22
C LEU A 319 -31.02 14.27 10.64
N GLY A 320 -30.97 14.52 11.95
CA GLY A 320 -31.08 15.81 12.61
C GLY A 320 -29.70 16.36 12.98
N GLU A 321 -29.64 17.16 14.04
CA GLU A 321 -28.43 17.87 14.49
C GLU A 321 -27.23 16.95 14.74
N TYR A 322 -27.43 15.85 15.44
CA TYR A 322 -26.35 14.90 15.79
C TYR A 322 -25.95 13.93 14.67
N SER A 323 -26.64 13.94 13.53
CA SER A 323 -26.38 12.99 12.46
C SER A 323 -25.49 13.60 11.38
N ALA A 324 -24.28 13.09 11.24
CA ALA A 324 -23.39 13.46 10.15
C ALA A 324 -24.00 13.18 8.76
N TYR A 325 -24.91 12.20 8.64
CA TYR A 325 -25.64 11.91 7.40
C TYR A 325 -26.75 12.93 7.08
N GLY A 326 -27.15 13.76 8.04
CA GLY A 326 -28.14 14.81 7.83
C GLY A 326 -27.76 15.77 6.71
N ARG A 327 -26.46 15.99 6.48
CA ARG A 327 -25.96 16.83 5.38
C ARG A 327 -26.30 16.29 4.00
N LEU A 328 -26.44 14.98 3.83
CA LEU A 328 -26.77 14.37 2.53
C LEU A 328 -28.15 14.81 2.03
N LYS A 329 -29.06 15.22 2.93
CA LYS A 329 -30.36 15.82 2.55
C LYS A 329 -30.22 17.13 1.75
N LYS A 330 -29.06 17.79 1.80
CA LYS A 330 -28.79 18.99 1.01
C LYS A 330 -28.56 18.66 -0.47
N ASN A 331 -28.23 17.41 -0.80
CA ASN A 331 -28.05 16.96 -2.16
C ASN A 331 -29.42 16.72 -2.82
N LYS A 332 -29.81 17.59 -3.75
CA LYS A 332 -31.11 17.53 -4.44
C LYS A 332 -31.26 16.33 -5.39
N ASN A 333 -30.19 15.60 -5.67
CA ASN A 333 -30.20 14.47 -6.59
C ASN A 333 -30.55 13.13 -5.91
N ILE A 334 -30.66 13.11 -4.59
CA ILE A 334 -30.98 11.92 -3.80
C ILE A 334 -31.99 12.22 -2.70
N GLU A 335 -32.97 11.34 -2.55
CA GLU A 335 -33.90 11.35 -1.43
C GLU A 335 -33.33 10.54 -0.25
N VAL A 336 -32.84 11.23 0.78
CA VAL A 336 -32.31 10.59 2.00
C VAL A 336 -33.35 10.59 3.10
N THR A 337 -33.77 9.39 3.51
CA THR A 337 -34.81 9.18 4.52
C THR A 337 -34.28 8.39 5.71
N SER A 338 -34.86 8.65 6.87
CA SER A 338 -34.73 7.79 8.05
C SER A 338 -35.52 6.49 7.83
N MET A 339 -35.14 5.42 8.52
CA MET A 339 -36.02 4.25 8.64
C MET A 339 -37.39 4.64 9.22
N LYS A 340 -38.44 3.88 8.90
CA LYS A 340 -39.77 4.13 9.46
C LYS A 340 -39.76 3.99 10.99
N SER A 341 -40.50 4.87 11.67
CA SER A 341 -40.59 4.90 13.15
C SER A 341 -40.98 3.56 13.78
N GLU A 342 -41.81 2.77 13.09
CA GLU A 342 -42.27 1.45 13.56
C GLU A 342 -41.15 0.41 13.73
N VAL A 343 -40.00 0.57 13.07
CA VAL A 343 -38.87 -0.37 13.19
C VAL A 343 -37.74 0.12 14.08
N GLU A 344 -37.78 1.38 14.55
CA GLU A 344 -36.65 2.02 15.25
C GLU A 344 -36.29 1.29 16.55
N GLY A 345 -37.29 0.97 17.38
CA GLY A 345 -37.07 0.27 18.65
C GLY A 345 -36.51 -1.15 18.44
N GLU A 346 -36.97 -1.86 17.40
CA GLU A 346 -36.43 -3.17 17.05
C GLU A 346 -34.99 -3.08 16.52
N MET A 347 -34.68 -2.03 15.74
CA MET A 347 -33.35 -1.78 15.21
C MET A 347 -32.35 -1.45 16.33
N GLN A 348 -32.75 -0.62 17.29
CA GLN A 348 -31.93 -0.31 18.46
C GLN A 348 -31.69 -1.56 19.32
N SER A 349 -32.73 -2.34 19.57
CA SER A 349 -32.63 -3.64 20.27
C SER A 349 -31.67 -4.60 19.56
N LEU A 350 -31.71 -4.65 18.22
CA LEU A 350 -30.78 -5.47 17.43
C LEU A 350 -29.34 -4.99 17.56
N GLY A 351 -29.09 -3.67 17.52
CA GLY A 351 -27.76 -3.10 17.74
C GLY A 351 -27.16 -3.46 19.10
N TYR A 352 -27.95 -3.37 20.17
CA TYR A 352 -27.53 -3.82 21.51
C TYR A 352 -27.29 -5.33 21.57
N HIS A 353 -28.19 -6.13 21.01
CA HIS A 353 -28.03 -7.59 20.97
C HIS A 353 -26.70 -8.00 20.36
N ILE A 354 -26.35 -7.43 19.20
CA ILE A 354 -25.09 -7.77 18.51
C ILE A 354 -23.86 -7.36 19.31
N LYS A 355 -23.91 -6.26 20.06
CA LYS A 355 -22.82 -5.87 20.98
C LYS A 355 -22.61 -6.87 22.11
N THR A 356 -23.64 -7.62 22.50
CA THR A 356 -23.54 -8.65 23.55
C THR A 356 -23.06 -10.00 23.04
N LEU A 357 -23.09 -10.22 21.72
CA LEU A 357 -22.57 -11.44 21.11
C LEU A 357 -21.05 -11.51 21.29
N LYS A 358 -20.52 -12.71 21.47
CA LYS A 358 -19.06 -12.88 21.50
C LYS A 358 -18.49 -12.59 20.12
N SER A 359 -17.34 -11.91 20.06
CA SER A 359 -16.63 -11.70 18.81
C SER A 359 -16.41 -13.05 18.10
N GLY A 360 -16.81 -13.13 16.83
CA GLY A 360 -16.78 -14.37 16.05
C GLY A 360 -18.08 -15.20 16.05
N GLU A 361 -19.01 -14.99 16.99
CA GLU A 361 -20.29 -15.72 17.04
C GLU A 361 -21.16 -15.41 15.79
N LYS A 362 -21.83 -16.44 15.26
CA LYS A 362 -22.79 -16.29 14.17
C LYS A 362 -24.19 -16.36 14.76
N ASP A 363 -24.98 -15.32 14.48
CA ASP A 363 -26.40 -15.31 14.82
C ASP A 363 -27.23 -15.15 13.54
N PRO A 364 -27.65 -16.27 12.92
CA PRO A 364 -28.53 -16.24 11.76
C PRO A 364 -29.87 -15.55 12.02
N GLU A 365 -30.35 -15.55 13.27
CA GLU A 365 -31.60 -14.90 13.66
C GLU A 365 -31.45 -13.38 13.62
N ALA A 366 -30.34 -12.84 14.13
CA ALA A 366 -30.02 -11.41 14.05
C ALA A 366 -30.04 -10.89 12.60
N ILE A 367 -29.58 -11.69 11.62
CA ILE A 367 -29.58 -11.30 10.20
C ILE A 367 -30.95 -11.41 9.57
N ASN A 368 -31.70 -12.47 9.88
CA ASN A 368 -33.07 -12.58 9.41
C ASN A 368 -33.92 -11.43 9.97
N ARG A 369 -33.69 -11.05 11.23
CA ARG A 369 -34.27 -9.87 11.86
C ARG A 369 -33.84 -8.60 11.14
N LEU A 370 -32.55 -8.38 10.88
CA LEU A 370 -32.06 -7.23 10.10
C LEU A 370 -32.76 -7.12 8.74
N ARG A 371 -32.81 -8.22 7.97
CA ARG A 371 -33.47 -8.24 6.65
C ARG A 371 -34.96 -7.93 6.74
N SER A 372 -35.62 -8.44 7.77
CA SER A 372 -37.04 -8.14 8.06
C SER A 372 -37.24 -6.66 8.37
N LEU A 373 -36.39 -6.08 9.21
CA LEU A 373 -36.41 -4.65 9.55
C LEU A 373 -36.16 -3.78 8.33
N ILE A 374 -35.20 -4.13 7.48
CA ILE A 374 -34.94 -3.40 6.23
C ILE A 374 -36.16 -3.46 5.32
N LYS A 375 -36.74 -4.65 5.12
CA LYS A 375 -37.93 -4.80 4.27
C LYS A 375 -39.12 -3.96 4.76
N LYS A 376 -39.30 -3.84 6.08
CA LYS A 376 -40.38 -3.05 6.69
C LYS A 376 -40.08 -1.55 6.67
N GLY A 377 -38.86 -1.19 7.05
CA GLY A 377 -38.42 0.17 7.36
C GLY A 377 -37.89 0.99 6.18
N THR A 378 -37.61 0.36 5.03
CA THR A 378 -37.11 1.06 3.83
C THR A 378 -38.26 1.70 3.04
N ASN A 379 -38.03 2.91 2.55
CA ASN A 379 -38.97 3.62 1.66
C ASN A 379 -38.65 3.45 0.17
N GLY A 380 -37.40 3.13 -0.18
CA GLY A 380 -36.93 2.93 -1.55
C GLY A 380 -36.25 1.59 -1.81
N GLU A 381 -35.23 1.61 -2.66
CA GLU A 381 -34.46 0.43 -3.08
C GLU A 381 -33.13 0.31 -2.34
N ASN A 382 -32.61 1.41 -1.81
CA ASN A 382 -31.27 1.48 -1.23
C ASN A 382 -31.34 1.65 0.29
N ALA A 383 -30.63 0.80 1.02
CA ALA A 383 -30.57 0.85 2.47
C ALA A 383 -29.11 0.93 2.94
N LEU A 384 -28.73 2.04 3.57
CA LEU A 384 -27.45 2.20 4.25
C LEU A 384 -27.54 1.59 5.65
N ILE A 385 -26.67 0.64 5.94
CA ILE A 385 -26.45 0.12 7.28
C ILE A 385 -25.38 0.99 7.94
N ALA A 386 -25.82 1.86 8.85
CA ALA A 386 -24.96 2.79 9.58
C ALA A 386 -24.76 2.36 11.04
N LEU A 387 -24.46 1.07 11.23
CA LEU A 387 -24.02 0.47 12.50
C LEU A 387 -22.89 -0.51 12.21
N THR A 388 -21.73 -0.23 12.77
CA THR A 388 -20.49 -0.95 12.44
C THR A 388 -20.49 -2.38 12.97
N GLU A 389 -21.32 -2.71 13.97
CA GLU A 389 -21.48 -4.06 14.50
C GLU A 389 -22.28 -4.96 13.54
N LEU A 390 -23.20 -4.39 12.77
CA LEU A 390 -23.96 -5.14 11.77
C LEU A 390 -23.08 -5.53 10.58
N SER A 391 -22.10 -4.71 10.21
CA SER A 391 -21.13 -5.01 9.15
C SER A 391 -20.39 -6.34 9.41
N ILE A 392 -19.97 -6.56 10.65
CA ILE A 392 -19.31 -7.81 11.09
C ILE A 392 -20.23 -9.02 10.88
N THR A 393 -21.51 -8.83 11.14
CA THR A 393 -22.52 -9.88 11.06
C THR A 393 -22.87 -10.18 9.59
N LEU A 394 -22.93 -9.16 8.74
CA LEU A 394 -23.20 -9.27 7.30
C LEU A 394 -22.10 -10.01 6.54
N GLU A 395 -20.83 -9.70 6.77
CA GLU A 395 -19.69 -10.35 6.09
C GLU A 395 -19.72 -11.88 6.25
N LYS A 396 -20.00 -12.35 7.47
CA LYS A 396 -20.06 -13.78 7.82
C LYS A 396 -21.14 -14.57 7.07
N HIS A 397 -22.10 -13.87 6.46
CA HIS A 397 -23.20 -14.46 5.69
C HIS A 397 -23.12 -14.20 4.19
N GLU A 398 -22.41 -13.15 3.75
CA GLU A 398 -22.13 -12.92 2.32
C GLU A 398 -21.29 -14.04 1.68
N SER A 399 -20.55 -14.84 2.47
CA SER A 399 -19.89 -16.05 1.96
C SER A 399 -20.86 -17.10 1.36
N ASN A 400 -22.18 -16.88 1.48
CA ASN A 400 -23.25 -17.66 0.84
C ASN A 400 -23.90 -16.96 -0.39
N LYS A 401 -23.08 -16.25 -1.19
CA LYS A 401 -23.44 -15.31 -2.27
C LYS A 401 -24.35 -15.79 -3.42
N ASN A 402 -24.95 -16.99 -3.38
CA ASN A 402 -25.70 -17.55 -4.51
C ASN A 402 -27.18 -17.93 -4.25
N LYS A 403 -27.83 -17.48 -3.17
CA LYS A 403 -29.25 -17.80 -2.93
C LYS A 403 -30.10 -16.57 -2.61
N GLY A 404 -30.75 -16.04 -3.65
CA GLY A 404 -31.86 -15.08 -3.57
C GLY A 404 -31.42 -13.63 -3.74
N LYS A 405 -31.68 -13.05 -4.92
CA LYS A 405 -31.57 -11.60 -5.13
C LYS A 405 -32.61 -10.91 -4.22
N SER A 406 -32.14 -10.26 -3.16
CA SER A 406 -32.94 -9.26 -2.43
C SER A 406 -33.35 -8.17 -3.41
N LYS A 407 -34.58 -7.66 -3.30
CA LYS A 407 -35.03 -6.49 -4.07
C LYS A 407 -34.26 -5.22 -3.68
N PHE A 408 -33.70 -5.18 -2.47
CA PHE A 408 -32.99 -4.02 -1.92
C PHE A 408 -31.49 -4.12 -2.14
N ASN A 409 -30.88 -3.00 -2.49
CA ASN A 409 -29.45 -2.78 -2.47
C ASN A 409 -29.01 -2.43 -1.04
N LEU A 410 -28.28 -3.35 -0.40
CA LEU A 410 -27.74 -3.14 0.95
C LEU A 410 -26.36 -2.51 0.84
N ILE A 411 -26.20 -1.36 1.47
CA ILE A 411 -24.96 -0.58 1.46
C ILE A 411 -24.37 -0.66 2.86
N ASP A 412 -23.20 -1.29 2.99
CA ASP A 412 -22.43 -1.34 4.24
C ASP A 412 -21.41 -0.20 4.25
N GLY A 413 -21.64 0.81 5.11
CA GLY A 413 -20.76 1.98 5.19
C GLY A 413 -19.33 1.63 5.63
N LEU A 414 -19.16 0.63 6.51
CA LEU A 414 -17.83 0.22 6.98
C LEU A 414 -17.06 -0.53 5.89
N GLN A 415 -17.76 -1.32 5.07
CA GLN A 415 -17.15 -1.99 3.92
C GLN A 415 -16.73 -0.97 2.85
N LEU A 416 -17.60 -0.02 2.49
CA LEU A 416 -17.23 1.05 1.55
C LEU A 416 -16.02 1.85 2.05
N TYR A 417 -15.98 2.11 3.35
CA TYR A 417 -14.87 2.80 4.00
C TYR A 417 -13.57 2.02 3.91
N ALA A 418 -13.60 0.71 4.17
CA ALA A 418 -12.44 -0.17 3.99
C ALA A 418 -11.94 -0.16 2.53
N GLU A 419 -12.86 -0.23 1.56
CA GLU A 419 -12.52 -0.18 0.14
C GLU A 419 -11.88 1.15 -0.26
N LYS A 420 -12.39 2.28 0.22
CA LYS A 420 -11.79 3.60 0.00
C LYS A 420 -10.36 3.62 0.53
N MET A 421 -10.17 3.21 1.78
CA MET A 421 -8.86 3.28 2.44
C MET A 421 -7.83 2.37 1.79
N ALA A 422 -8.25 1.17 1.36
CA ALA A 422 -7.40 0.30 0.57
C ALA A 422 -7.00 0.95 -0.77
N ASN A 423 -7.93 1.57 -1.49
CA ASN A 423 -7.63 2.24 -2.76
C ASN A 423 -6.68 3.44 -2.56
N VAL A 424 -6.91 4.27 -1.54
CA VAL A 424 -6.03 5.39 -1.19
C VAL A 424 -4.60 4.90 -0.94
N TYR A 425 -4.44 3.82 -0.17
CA TYR A 425 -3.12 3.21 0.03
C TYR A 425 -2.51 2.68 -1.27
N LEU A 426 -3.28 1.92 -2.07
CA LEU A 426 -2.82 1.35 -3.34
C LEU A 426 -2.38 2.44 -4.33
N GLU A 427 -3.06 3.59 -4.36
CA GLU A 427 -2.68 4.74 -5.19
C GLU A 427 -1.34 5.37 -4.78
N THR A 428 -0.92 5.17 -3.54
CA THR A 428 0.39 5.62 -3.04
C THR A 428 1.51 4.65 -3.37
N LEU A 429 1.18 3.43 -3.81
CA LEU A 429 2.19 2.50 -4.27
C LEU A 429 2.76 2.94 -5.63
N PRO A 430 4.06 2.71 -5.88
CA PRO A 430 4.67 2.93 -7.18
C PRO A 430 3.84 2.27 -8.28
N ARG A 431 3.37 3.07 -9.24
CA ARG A 431 2.82 2.53 -10.48
C ARG A 431 3.96 1.86 -11.25
N ILE A 432 3.81 0.58 -11.56
CA ILE A 432 4.61 -0.04 -12.62
C ILE A 432 4.15 0.68 -13.89
N ASN A 433 5.05 1.46 -14.50
CA ASN A 433 4.73 2.17 -15.73
C ASN A 433 4.64 1.11 -16.84
N GLU A 434 3.42 0.61 -17.11
CA GLU A 434 3.19 -0.52 -18.03
C GLU A 434 3.55 -0.20 -19.49
N ASN A 435 3.58 1.09 -19.88
CA ASN A 435 3.71 1.54 -21.27
C ASN A 435 5.13 1.92 -21.72
N HIS A 436 6.18 1.68 -20.92
CA HIS A 436 7.52 2.21 -21.23
C HIS A 436 8.55 1.14 -21.64
N GLU A 437 8.10 -0.05 -22.04
CA GLU A 437 8.98 -1.20 -22.29
C GLU A 437 9.55 -1.33 -23.69
N ASP A 438 8.84 -0.93 -24.75
CA ASP A 438 9.24 -1.32 -26.10
C ASP A 438 10.53 -0.64 -26.58
N GLU A 439 10.91 0.51 -26.01
CA GLU A 439 12.17 1.19 -26.34
C GLU A 439 13.39 0.69 -25.54
N MET A 440 13.17 -0.13 -24.49
CA MET A 440 14.21 -0.41 -23.49
C MET A 440 15.16 -1.55 -23.83
N TRP A 441 14.83 -2.45 -24.78
CA TRP A 441 15.73 -3.56 -25.16
C TRP A 441 16.38 -3.40 -26.52
N GLU A 442 15.79 -2.63 -27.44
CA GLU A 442 16.47 -2.31 -28.70
C GLU A 442 17.64 -1.35 -28.47
N ASN A 443 17.67 -0.66 -27.32
CA ASN A 443 18.76 0.21 -26.89
C ASN A 443 19.53 -0.29 -25.62
N CYS A 444 19.17 -1.46 -25.04
CA CYS A 444 19.90 -2.16 -23.96
C CYS A 444 20.36 -3.57 -24.36
#